data_AF-A0A9J7GRY7-F1
#
_entry.id   AF-A0A9J7GRY7-F1
#
_cell.length_a   1.000
_cell.length_b   1.000
_cell.length_c   1.000
_cell.angle_alpha   90.00
_cell.angle_beta   90.00
_cell.angle_gamma   90.00
#
_symmetry.space_group_name_H-M   'P 1'
#
loop_
_entity.id
_entity.type
_entity.pdbx_description
1 polymer ?
#
loop_
_entity_poly.entity_id
_entity_poly.type
_entity_poly.pdbx_seq_one_letter_code
_entity_poly.pdbx_strand_id
1 'polypeptide(L)'
;MMKESRLTNFQQRHIMDTVKRDLEKEKRRLQNIFANGKDIEERKRAPHGLQEDPAPELDRFEELVKEIQDRKEFLAAMEALGQGKQYRGMILAEISQKLQEMEEIDRSRSEKLRKALATT
;
A
#
# COMPACT_ATOMS: atom_id res chain seq x y z
N MET A 1 7.84 -0.65 43.26
CA MET A 1 8.45 -2.00 43.38
C MET A 1 7.61 -2.98 42.57
N MET A 2 8.14 -3.52 41.47
CA MET A 2 7.46 -4.53 40.66
C MET A 2 7.77 -5.92 41.23
N LYS A 3 6.74 -6.72 41.49
CA LYS A 3 6.87 -8.09 41.99
C LYS A 3 7.38 -8.97 40.86
N GLU A 4 8.51 -9.65 41.06
CA GLU A 4 9.05 -10.60 40.08
C GLU A 4 8.11 -11.80 39.94
N SER A 5 7.52 -11.95 38.76
CA SER A 5 6.61 -13.04 38.44
C SER A 5 7.42 -14.30 38.11
N ARG A 6 7.52 -15.23 39.06
CA ARG A 6 8.23 -16.51 38.86
C ARG A 6 7.34 -17.46 38.06
N LEU A 7 7.57 -17.54 36.76
CA LEU A 7 6.86 -18.46 35.88
C LEU A 7 7.20 -19.92 36.22
N THR A 8 6.20 -20.79 36.34
CA THR A 8 6.42 -22.22 36.66
C THR A 8 7.09 -22.96 35.50
N ASN A 9 7.84 -24.04 35.78
CA ASN A 9 8.54 -24.84 34.76
C ASN A 9 7.61 -25.33 33.63
N PHE A 10 6.35 -25.62 33.94
CA PHE A 10 5.34 -26.03 32.97
C PHE A 10 4.94 -24.88 32.04
N GLN A 11 4.73 -23.68 32.59
CA GLN A 11 4.44 -22.47 31.80
C GLN A 11 5.62 -22.08 30.92
N GLN A 12 6.86 -22.20 31.43
CA GLN A 12 8.07 -21.94 30.66
C GLN A 12 8.21 -22.90 29.47
N ARG A 13 7.96 -24.20 29.68
CA ARG A 13 7.94 -25.19 28.58
C ARG A 13 6.87 -24.88 27.55
N HIS A 14 5.65 -24.57 27.99
CA HIS A 14 4.56 -24.27 27.06
C HIS A 14 4.82 -23.03 26.21
N ILE A 15 5.43 -21.99 26.78
CA ILE A 15 5.86 -20.80 26.04
C ILE A 15 6.96 -21.18 25.06
N MET A 16 8.00 -21.90 25.49
CA MET A 16 9.08 -22.33 24.60
C MET A 16 8.59 -23.20 23.43
N ASP A 17 7.64 -24.10 23.66
CA ASP A 17 7.08 -24.96 22.62
C ASP A 17 6.14 -24.20 21.67
N THR A 18 5.49 -23.15 22.15
CA THR A 18 4.67 -22.25 21.31
C THR A 18 5.57 -21.38 20.45
N VAL A 19 6.60 -20.76 21.05
CA VAL A 19 7.60 -19.94 20.35
C VAL A 19 8.36 -20.74 19.30
N LYS A 20 8.75 -21.99 19.60
CA LYS A 20 9.41 -22.88 18.62
C LYS A 20 8.51 -23.23 17.44
N ARG A 21 7.21 -23.49 17.69
CA ARG A 21 6.25 -23.76 16.61
C ARG A 21 6.02 -22.54 15.72
N ASP A 22 5.98 -21.34 16.29
CA ASP A 22 5.84 -20.11 15.50
C ASP A 22 7.12 -19.78 14.71
N LEU A 23 8.30 -20.08 15.26
CA LEU A 23 9.57 -19.91 14.55
C LEU A 23 9.70 -20.87 13.35
N GLU A 24 9.27 -22.12 13.49
CA GLU A 24 9.26 -23.10 12.39
C GLU A 24 8.25 -22.71 11.29
N LYS A 25 7.10 -22.14 11.64
CA LYS A 25 6.16 -21.58 10.67
C LYS A 25 6.76 -20.41 9.90
N GLU A 26 7.39 -19.47 10.59
CA GLU A 26 8.02 -18.31 9.95
C GLU A 26 9.19 -18.73 9.05
N LYS A 27 9.99 -19.71 9.48
CA LYS A 27 11.06 -20.27 8.66
C LYS A 27 10.52 -20.90 7.36
N ARG A 28 9.42 -21.65 7.45
CA ARG A 28 8.76 -22.24 6.28
C ARG A 28 8.15 -21.18 5.36
N ARG A 29 7.56 -20.12 5.93
CA ARG A 29 7.05 -18.96 5.20
C ARG A 29 8.15 -18.28 4.39
N LEU A 30 9.25 -17.92 5.04
CA LEU A 30 10.40 -17.27 4.39
C LEU A 30 11.05 -18.16 3.32
N GLN A 31 11.15 -19.47 3.57
CA GLN A 31 11.65 -20.41 2.57
C GLN A 31 10.79 -20.43 1.30
N ASN A 32 9.46 -20.36 1.44
CA ASN A 32 8.54 -20.27 0.30
C ASN A 32 8.64 -18.93 -0.44
N ILE A 33 8.86 -17.82 0.27
CA ILE A 33 9.09 -16.51 -0.32
C ILE A 33 10.41 -16.49 -1.12
N PHE A 34 11.51 -17.00 -0.56
CA PHE A 34 12.79 -17.03 -1.27
C PHE A 34 12.80 -17.99 -2.45
N ALA A 35 12.12 -19.13 -2.35
CA ALA A 35 12.09 -20.11 -3.44
C ALA A 35 11.12 -19.73 -4.57
N ASN A 36 9.91 -19.24 -4.22
CA ASN A 36 8.81 -19.09 -5.17
C ASN A 36 8.24 -17.66 -5.24
N GLY A 37 8.77 -16.71 -4.47
CA GLY A 37 8.31 -15.31 -4.44
C GLY A 37 6.91 -15.11 -3.84
N LYS A 38 6.30 -16.15 -3.25
CA LYS A 38 4.90 -16.13 -2.79
C LYS A 38 4.79 -16.57 -1.34
N ASP A 39 4.12 -15.72 -0.55
CA ASP A 39 3.76 -15.97 0.83
C ASP A 39 2.41 -16.72 0.88
N ILE A 40 2.43 -18.02 1.16
CA ILE A 40 1.29 -18.93 0.96
C ILE A 40 0.48 -19.19 2.25
N GLU A 41 0.97 -18.79 3.43
CA GLU A 41 0.24 -19.02 4.67
C GLU A 41 -0.78 -17.89 4.92
N GLU A 42 -2.07 -18.24 4.85
CA GLU A 42 -3.28 -17.43 5.13
C GLU A 42 -3.99 -16.67 4.00
N ARG A 43 -4.25 -17.33 2.87
CA ARG A 43 -5.50 -17.08 2.11
C ARG A 43 -6.37 -18.33 2.03
N LYS A 44 -7.04 -18.65 3.13
CA LYS A 44 -8.22 -19.53 3.15
C LYS A 44 -9.41 -18.86 3.84
N ARG A 45 -9.99 -17.85 3.17
CA ARG A 45 -11.42 -17.46 3.11
C ARG A 45 -11.55 -16.66 1.79
N ALA A 46 -12.36 -16.95 0.79
CA ALA A 46 -13.48 -17.85 0.54
C ALA A 46 -13.47 -18.25 -0.97
N PRO A 47 -14.21 -19.26 -1.43
CA PRO A 47 -14.51 -19.40 -2.85
C PRO A 47 -15.57 -18.35 -3.20
N HIS A 48 -15.12 -17.16 -3.60
CA HIS A 48 -15.95 -16.25 -4.38
C HIS A 48 -15.44 -16.29 -5.81
N GLY A 49 -15.95 -17.26 -6.56
CA GLY A 49 -16.42 -16.94 -7.90
C GLY A 49 -17.56 -15.94 -7.72
N LEU A 50 -17.21 -14.67 -7.70
CA LEU A 50 -18.12 -13.59 -8.01
C LEU A 50 -17.58 -12.99 -9.31
N GLN A 51 -18.52 -12.74 -10.21
CA GLN A 51 -18.31 -11.98 -11.42
C GLN A 51 -17.31 -10.84 -11.20
N GLU A 52 -16.42 -10.66 -12.16
CA GLU A 52 -15.88 -9.34 -12.46
C GLU A 52 -17.06 -8.44 -12.83
N ASP A 53 -17.85 -7.99 -11.85
CA ASP A 53 -18.28 -6.61 -11.91
C ASP A 53 -16.97 -5.81 -11.92
N PRO A 54 -16.72 -4.93 -12.90
CA PRO A 54 -15.54 -4.09 -12.88
C PRO A 54 -15.63 -3.32 -11.56
N ALA A 55 -14.82 -3.73 -10.57
CA ALA A 55 -14.64 -2.98 -9.35
C ALA A 55 -14.42 -1.54 -9.81
N PRO A 56 -15.18 -0.55 -9.30
CA PRO A 56 -15.12 0.82 -9.80
C PRO A 56 -13.64 1.16 -9.91
N GLU A 57 -13.17 1.33 -11.16
CA GLU A 57 -11.78 1.63 -11.46
C GLU A 57 -11.40 2.70 -10.46
N LEU A 58 -10.39 2.45 -9.62
CA LEU A 58 -9.80 3.52 -8.83
C LEU A 58 -9.54 4.63 -9.83
N ASP A 59 -10.37 5.66 -9.75
CA ASP A 59 -10.53 6.59 -10.85
C ASP A 59 -9.15 7.19 -11.05
N ARG A 60 -8.61 7.16 -12.28
CA ARG A 60 -7.24 7.63 -12.56
C ARG A 60 -6.91 8.96 -11.87
N PHE A 61 -7.94 9.80 -11.70
CA PHE A 61 -7.91 11.00 -10.88
C PHE A 61 -7.49 10.79 -9.41
N GLU A 62 -8.10 9.84 -8.68
CA GLU A 62 -7.74 9.47 -7.31
C GLU A 62 -6.32 8.91 -7.21
N GLU A 63 -5.91 8.10 -8.19
CA GLU A 63 -4.53 7.61 -8.27
C GLU A 63 -3.54 8.78 -8.38
N LEU A 64 -3.80 9.74 -9.27
CA LEU A 64 -2.97 10.93 -9.45
C LEU A 64 -2.90 11.79 -8.18
N VAL A 65 -4.02 11.94 -7.46
CA VAL A 65 -4.03 12.63 -6.16
C VAL A 65 -3.11 11.94 -5.16
N LYS A 66 -3.18 10.60 -5.08
CA LYS A 66 -2.30 9.82 -4.21
C LYS A 66 -0.84 9.98 -4.59
N GLU A 67 -0.51 9.87 -5.89
CA GLU A 67 0.87 10.01 -6.35
C GLU A 67 1.43 11.41 -6.09
N ILE A 68 0.64 12.47 -6.27
CA ILE A 68 1.05 13.85 -5.93
C ILE A 68 1.36 13.95 -4.44
N GLN A 69 0.51 13.35 -3.59
CA GLN A 69 0.71 13.37 -2.15
C GLN A 69 1.97 12.60 -1.74
N ASP A 70 2.18 11.39 -2.29
CA ASP A 70 3.39 10.59 -2.07
C ASP A 70 4.66 11.38 -2.45
N ARG A 71 4.62 12.14 -3.57
CA ARG A 71 5.75 12.98 -4.01
C ARG A 71 6.01 14.18 -3.09
N LYS A 72 4.95 14.81 -2.56
CA LYS A 72 5.09 15.88 -1.57
C LYS A 72 5.70 15.37 -0.27
N GLU A 73 5.26 14.21 0.20
CA GLU A 73 5.80 13.57 1.41
C GLU A 73 7.26 13.17 1.23
N PHE A 74 7.61 12.61 0.07
CA PHE A 74 9.00 12.34 -0.27
C PHE A 74 9.86 13.60 -0.24
N LEU A 75 9.40 14.70 -0.87
CA LEU A 75 10.13 15.96 -0.86
C LEU A 75 10.31 16.50 0.57
N ALA A 76 9.26 16.46 1.39
CA ALA A 76 9.33 16.88 2.79
C ALA A 76 10.35 16.06 3.59
N ALA A 77 10.38 14.74 3.38
CA ALA A 77 11.38 13.86 3.99
C ALA A 77 12.81 14.22 3.54
N MET A 78 13.01 14.48 2.24
CA MET A 78 14.33 14.90 1.72
C MET A 78 14.74 16.29 2.21
N GLU A 79 13.80 17.22 2.38
CA GLU A 79 14.05 18.54 2.96
C GLU A 79 14.44 18.44 4.43
N ALA A 80 13.77 17.59 5.22
CA ALA A 80 14.13 17.31 6.61
C ALA A 80 15.54 16.72 6.75
N LEU A 81 16.00 15.96 5.75
CA LEU A 81 17.37 15.44 5.66
C LEU A 81 18.38 16.46 5.08
N GLY A 82 17.94 17.67 4.73
CA GLY A 82 18.78 18.70 4.11
C GLY A 82 19.11 18.46 2.62
N GLN A 83 18.55 17.43 2.00
CA GLN A 83 18.75 17.06 0.60
C GLN A 83 17.76 17.70 -0.37
N GLY A 84 16.86 18.57 0.12
CA GLY A 84 15.81 19.20 -0.69
C GLY A 84 16.32 19.85 -1.99
N LYS A 85 17.49 20.50 -1.97
CA LYS A 85 18.08 21.14 -3.17
C LYS A 85 18.29 20.17 -4.34
N GLN A 86 18.56 18.89 -4.07
CA GLN A 86 18.83 17.89 -5.11
C GLN A 86 17.52 17.41 -5.77
N TYR A 87 16.44 17.32 -5.01
CA TYR A 87 15.20 16.68 -5.44
C TYR A 87 14.10 17.67 -5.83
N ARG A 88 14.11 18.89 -5.29
CA ARG A 88 13.01 19.85 -5.44
C ARG A 88 12.63 20.12 -6.89
N GLY A 89 13.60 20.29 -7.79
CA GLY A 89 13.32 20.54 -9.21
C GLY A 89 12.62 19.36 -9.88
N MET A 90 13.13 18.14 -9.68
CA MET A 90 12.58 16.93 -10.28
C MET A 90 11.18 16.63 -9.75
N ILE A 91 10.99 16.69 -8.42
CA ILE A 91 9.70 16.40 -7.79
C ILE A 91 8.64 17.44 -8.20
N LEU A 92 9.00 18.73 -8.29
CA LEU A 92 8.06 19.75 -8.76
C LEU A 92 7.64 19.52 -10.22
N ALA A 93 8.55 19.06 -11.08
CA ALA A 93 8.22 18.71 -12.46
C ALA A 93 7.25 17.52 -12.53
N GLU A 94 7.49 16.47 -11.73
CA GLU A 94 6.59 15.30 -11.65
C GLU A 94 5.20 15.66 -11.12
N ILE A 95 5.12 16.51 -10.09
CA ILE A 95 3.84 17.00 -9.56
C ILE A 95 3.12 17.80 -10.65
N SER A 96 3.84 18.64 -11.39
CA SER A 96 3.26 19.44 -12.47
C SER A 96 2.71 18.56 -13.60
N GLN A 97 3.44 17.51 -13.98
CA GLN A 97 2.98 16.54 -14.98
C GLN A 97 1.69 15.83 -14.53
N LYS A 98 1.61 15.41 -13.27
CA LYS A 98 0.42 14.75 -12.71
C LYS A 98 -0.78 15.69 -12.66
N LEU A 99 -0.57 16.97 -12.33
CA LEU A 99 -1.63 17.98 -12.34
C LEU A 99 -2.18 18.21 -13.76
N GLN A 100 -1.31 18.26 -14.78
CA GLN A 100 -1.76 18.36 -16.17
C GLN A 100 -2.63 17.18 -16.58
N GLU A 101 -2.24 15.97 -16.18
CA GLU A 101 -3.04 14.78 -16.44
C GLU A 101 -4.41 14.84 -15.76
N MET A 102 -4.49 15.34 -14.53
CA MET A 102 -5.76 15.59 -13.85
C MET A 102 -6.64 16.59 -14.59
N GLU A 103 -6.07 17.67 -15.12
CA GLU A 103 -6.79 18.68 -15.91
C GLU A 103 -7.34 18.10 -17.22
N GLU A 104 -6.59 17.23 -17.90
CA GLU A 104 -7.04 16.55 -19.12
C GLU A 104 -8.23 15.62 -18.84
N ILE A 105 -8.19 14.90 -17.73
CA ILE A 105 -9.29 14.03 -17.29
C ILE A 105 -10.54 14.88 -17.03
N ASP A 106 -10.42 15.98 -16.30
CA ASP A 106 -11.53 16.88 -16.00
C ASP A 106 -12.12 17.53 -17.26
N ARG A 107 -11.25 17.96 -18.18
CA ARG A 107 -11.65 18.47 -19.50
C ARG A 107 -12.44 17.42 -20.30
N SER A 108 -11.96 16.18 -20.34
CA SER A 108 -12.66 15.09 -21.05
C SER A 108 -14.04 14.82 -20.47
N ARG A 109 -14.17 14.82 -19.13
CA ARG A 109 -15.45 14.61 -18.44
C ARG A 109 -16.44 15.73 -18.71
N SER A 110 -15.98 16.98 -18.59
CA SER A 110 -16.83 18.14 -18.84
C SER A 110 -17.30 18.19 -20.29
N GLU A 111 -16.47 17.83 -21.27
CA GLU A 111 -16.88 17.72 -22.67
C GLU A 111 -17.91 16.61 -22.90
N LYS A 112 -17.71 15.42 -22.31
CA LYS A 112 -18.68 14.31 -22.38
C LYS A 112 -20.03 14.73 -21.80
N LEU A 113 -20.01 15.41 -20.65
CA LEU A 113 -21.22 15.92 -20.00
C LEU A 113 -21.94 16.96 -20.88
N ARG A 114 -21.19 17.91 -21.46
CA ARG A 114 -21.76 18.93 -22.37
C ARG A 114 -22.42 18.30 -23.59
N LYS A 115 -21.79 17.29 -24.20
CA LYS A 115 -22.35 16.55 -25.34
C LYS A 115 -23.64 15.79 -24.98
N ALA A 116 -23.66 15.13 -23.82
CA ALA A 116 -24.84 14.43 -23.33
C ALA A 116 -26.03 15.38 -23.11
N LEU A 117 -25.77 16.55 -22.52
CA LEU A 117 -26.80 17.58 -22.30
C LEU A 117 -27.29 18.21 -23.60
N ALA A 118 -26.43 18.36 -24.61
CA ALA A 118 -26.82 18.93 -25.91
C ALA A 118 -27.62 17.97 -26.80
N THR A 119 -27.66 16.67 -26.47
CA THR A 119 -28.38 15.64 -27.23
C THR A 119 -29.79 15.38 -26.67
N THR A 120 -30.15 16.01 -25.55
CA THR A 120 -31.49 15.97 -24.93
C THR A 120 -32.30 17.20 -25.36
#